data_AF-A0A226BWG7-F1
#
_entry.id   AF-A0A226BWG7-F1
#
_cell.length_a   1.000
_cell.length_b   1.000
_cell.length_c   1.000
_cell.angle_alpha   90.00
_cell.angle_beta   90.00
_cell.angle_gamma   90.00
#
_symmetry.space_group_name_H-M   'P 1'
#
loop_
_entity.id
_entity.type
_entity.pdbx_description
1 polymer ?
#
loop_
_entity_poly.entity_id
_entity_poly.type
_entity_poly.pdbx_seq_one_letter_code
_entity_poly.pdbx_strand_id
1 'polypeptide(L)' 'MCPVMGKNYSDDFKKTVVDLYHSGTSVKDLSSEYGVTEVTIYKWI' A
#
# COMPACT_ATOMS: atom_id res chain seq x y z
N MET A 1 15.52 14.08 17.84
CA MET A 1 15.59 13.03 16.80
C MET A 1 14.23 12.36 16.77
N CYS A 2 13.43 12.57 15.73
CA CYS A 2 12.15 11.89 15.62
C CYS A 2 12.41 10.43 15.23
N PRO A 3 11.95 9.43 16.01
CA PRO A 3 12.07 8.05 15.60
C PRO A 3 11.28 7.88 14.31
N VAL A 4 11.97 7.50 13.24
CA VAL A 4 11.32 7.10 11.99
C VAL A 4 10.55 5.83 12.29
N MET A 5 9.27 6.01 12.65
CA MET A 5 8.33 4.91 12.81
C MET A 5 8.21 4.27 11.44
N GLY A 6 8.93 3.16 11.24
CA GLY A 6 8.79 2.35 10.04
C GLY A 6 7.31 2.02 9.90
N LYS A 7 6.69 2.45 8.78
CA LYS A 7 5.29 2.12 8.48
C LYS A 7 5.20 0.61 8.31
N ASN A 8 4.95 -0.10 9.39
CA ASN A 8 4.62 -1.51 9.37
C ASN A 8 3.16 -1.61 8.99
N TYR A 9 2.91 -1.82 7.71
CA TYR A 9 1.57 -2.13 7.22
C TYR A 9 1.20 -3.55 7.68
N SER A 10 0.05 -3.68 8.34
CA SER A 10 -0.49 -4.97 8.75
C SER A 10 -0.71 -5.87 7.52
N ASP A 11 -0.58 -7.17 7.70
CA ASP A 11 -0.73 -8.13 6.59
C ASP A 11 -2.12 -8.06 5.95
N ASP A 12 -3.15 -7.82 6.76
CA ASP A 12 -4.53 -7.58 6.31
C ASP A 12 -4.65 -6.36 5.38
N PHE A 13 -3.94 -5.29 5.71
CA PHE A 13 -3.90 -4.09 4.89
C PHE A 13 -3.20 -4.35 3.55
N LYS A 14 -2.06 -5.04 3.57
CA LYS A 14 -1.36 -5.44 2.33
C LYS A 14 -2.27 -6.30 1.45
N LYS A 15 -2.96 -7.27 2.04
CA LYS A 15 -3.92 -8.12 1.34
C LYS A 15 -4.99 -7.31 0.65
N THR A 16 -5.59 -6.35 1.34
CA THR A 16 -6.62 -5.47 0.79
C THR A 16 -6.10 -4.70 -0.43
N VAL A 17 -4.92 -4.10 -0.33
CA VAL A 17 -4.33 -3.32 -1.43
C VAL A 17 -3.97 -4.21 -2.63
N VAL A 18 -3.42 -5.40 -2.37
CA VAL A 18 -3.09 -6.38 -3.42
C VAL A 18 -4.36 -6.91 -4.10
N ASP A 19 -5.41 -7.23 -3.35
CA ASP A 19 -6.69 -7.70 -3.88
C ASP A 19 -7.38 -6.66 -4.78
N LEU A 20 -7.36 -5.39 -4.36
CA LEU A 20 -7.86 -4.28 -5.17
C LEU A 20 -7.06 -4.09 -6.46
N TYR A 21 -5.73 -4.23 -6.39
CA TYR A 21 -4.88 -4.19 -7.58
C TYR A 21 -5.22 -5.34 -8.55
N HIS A 22 -5.41 -6.55 -8.04
CA HIS A 22 -5.86 -7.71 -8.84
C HIS A 22 -7.27 -7.54 -9.41
N SER A 23 -8.15 -6.80 -8.73
CA SER A 23 -9.47 -6.42 -9.22
C SER A 23 -9.43 -5.37 -10.35
N GLY A 24 -8.25 -4.82 -10.67
CA GLY A 24 -8.06 -3.82 -11.73
C GLY A 24 -7.96 -2.38 -11.23
N THR A 25 -7.84 -2.16 -9.92
CA THR A 25 -7.64 -0.82 -9.36
C THR A 25 -6.23 -0.32 -9.67
N SER A 26 -6.14 0.91 -10.15
CA SER A 26 -4.85 1.52 -10.47
C SER A 26 -4.05 1.82 -9.21
N VAL A 27 -2.73 1.62 -9.30
CA VAL A 27 -1.78 1.89 -8.20
C VAL A 27 -1.87 3.35 -7.73
N LYS A 28 -2.17 4.28 -8.65
CA LYS A 28 -2.41 5.70 -8.36
C LYS A 28 -3.62 5.94 -7.45
N ASP A 29 -4.76 5.31 -7.76
CA ASP A 29 -5.96 5.41 -6.93
C ASP A 29 -5.70 4.83 -5.55
N LEU A 30 -5.10 3.63 -5.49
CA LEU A 30 -4.72 3.02 -4.22
C LEU A 30 -3.76 3.90 -3.42
N SER A 31 -2.82 4.55 -4.10
CA SER A 31 -1.88 5.45 -3.47
C SER A 31 -2.54 6.70 -2.90
N SER A 32 -3.54 7.24 -3.59
CA SER A 32 -4.27 8.43 -3.18
C SER A 32 -5.25 8.12 -2.06
N GLU A 33 -6.02 7.04 -2.18
CA GLU A 33 -7.06 6.62 -1.23
C GLU A 33 -6.45 6.14 0.10
N TYR A 34 -5.43 5.28 0.04
CA TYR A 34 -4.86 4.63 1.23
C TYR A 34 -3.57 5.29 1.73
N GLY A 35 -3.08 6.33 1.05
CA GLY A 35 -1.84 7.03 1.42
C GLY A 35 -0.60 6.12 1.37
N VAL A 36 -0.64 5.11 0.49
CA VAL A 36 0.46 4.15 0.28
C VAL A 36 1.22 4.60 -0.95
N THR A 37 2.53 4.79 -0.87
CA THR A 37 3.30 5.16 -2.08
C THR A 37 3.21 4.05 -3.12
N GLU A 38 3.13 4.40 -4.40
CA GLU A 38 3.12 3.44 -5.52
C GLU A 38 4.24 2.39 -5.39
N VAL A 39 5.46 2.84 -5.04
CA VAL A 39 6.64 1.97 -4.80
C VAL A 39 6.39 0.89 -3.74
N THR A 40 5.60 1.20 -2.71
CA THR A 40 5.26 0.25 -1.64
C THR A 40 4.26 -0.78 -2.13
N ILE A 41 3.30 -0.39 -2.97
CA ILE A 41 2.33 -1.31 -3.59
C ILE A 41 3.08 -2.27 -4.53
N TYR A 42 4.00 -1.77 -5.35
CA TYR A 42 4.87 -2.60 -6.19
C TYR A 42 5.76 -3.57 -5.42
N LYS A 43 6.05 -3.31 -4.14
CA LYS A 43 6.80 -4.23 -3.27
C LYS A 43 5.94 -5.35 -2.69
N TRP A 44 4.61 -5.27 -2.80
CA TRP A 44 3.68 -6.27 -2.28
C TRP A 44 3.11 -7.19 -3.35
N ILE A 45 3.20 -6.79 -4.62
CA ILE A 45 2.88 -7.61 -5.79
C ILE A 45 4.00 -8.64 -6.01
#